data_AF-A0A5N5PTY2-F1
#
_entry.id   AF-A0A5N5PTY2-F1
#
_cell.length_a   1.000
_cell.length_b   1.000
_cell.length_c   1.000
_cell.angle_alpha   90.00
_cell.angle_beta   90.00
_cell.angle_gamma   90.00
#
_symmetry.space_group_name_H-M   'P 1'
#
loop_
_entity.id
_entity.type
_entity.pdbx_description
1 polymer ?
#
loop_
_entity_poly.entity_id
_entity_poly.type
_entity_poly.pdbx_seq_one_letter_code
_entity_poly.pdbx_strand_id
1 'polypeptide(L)'
;MSSAAAMGPPDPATMSREDQTLVLLARLMEGGQEDDETIRDLDALTKLFHDDLEAVKKGEPSICTVIDGDCVDTLVCYLDMRQEEKLRGHATLTTSAYLKAAGEDGNQKLDQFFRERIRRGTYDDYIVAFCVAAVIFPIVPDLTSGLFLSEGFLSSLGPLMRRKWKSRKVETACLEMLNAACMNAACREAVQKYCADWLEEIVDQDPEEAVKEMRAGEVQEGSVSMRRHSVHVQNLAAVVLAKLRCNHSPNRARKPNRGFKRRIRALRT
;
A
#
# COMPACT_ATOMS: atom_id res chain seq x y z
N MET A 1 27.72 -24.85 43.23
CA MET A 1 27.46 -23.72 42.31
C MET A 1 27.91 -24.17 40.92
N SER A 2 26.96 -24.65 40.11
CA SER A 2 27.25 -25.15 38.77
C SER A 2 27.29 -23.97 37.81
N SER A 3 28.38 -23.87 37.04
CA SER A 3 28.61 -22.85 36.03
C SER A 3 27.58 -23.00 34.91
N ALA A 4 26.76 -21.97 34.70
CA ALA A 4 25.93 -21.86 33.51
C ALA A 4 26.88 -21.56 32.33
N ALA A 5 27.27 -22.60 31.61
CA ALA A 5 27.92 -22.43 30.31
C ALA A 5 26.95 -21.66 29.41
N ALA A 6 27.37 -20.49 28.95
CA ALA A 6 26.66 -19.75 27.91
C ALA A 6 26.60 -20.64 26.67
N MET A 7 25.44 -21.26 26.42
CA MET A 7 25.13 -21.89 25.14
C MET A 7 25.22 -20.80 24.08
N GLY A 8 26.17 -20.95 23.14
CA GLY A 8 26.19 -20.14 21.93
C GLY A 8 24.88 -20.29 21.16
N PRO A 9 24.60 -19.38 20.20
CA PRO A 9 23.39 -19.48 19.39
C PRO A 9 23.30 -20.86 18.72
N PRO A 10 22.11 -21.50 18.71
CA PRO A 10 21.93 -22.84 18.18
C PRO A 10 22.34 -22.92 16.70
N ASP A 11 22.94 -24.04 16.30
CA ASP A 11 23.38 -24.27 14.91
C ASP A 11 22.16 -24.42 13.99
N PRO A 12 21.98 -23.52 12.99
CA PRO A 12 20.86 -23.57 12.05
C PRO A 12 20.72 -24.92 11.34
N ALA A 13 21.82 -25.66 11.15
CA ALA A 13 21.81 -26.96 10.48
C ALA A 13 21.13 -28.08 11.30
N THR A 14 20.93 -27.85 12.61
CA THR A 14 20.32 -28.81 13.53
C THR A 14 18.89 -28.47 13.92
N MET A 15 18.43 -27.26 13.57
CA MET A 15 17.13 -26.73 13.94
C MET A 15 16.01 -27.26 13.05
N SER A 16 14.82 -27.46 13.62
CA SER A 16 13.62 -27.73 12.83
C SER A 16 13.27 -26.53 11.94
N ARG A 17 12.44 -26.75 10.90
CA ARG A 17 11.99 -25.67 10.00
C ARG A 17 11.18 -24.61 10.76
N GLU A 18 10.39 -25.03 11.75
CA GLU A 18 9.63 -24.15 12.64
C GLU A 18 10.58 -23.30 13.50
N ASP A 19 11.59 -23.92 14.13
CA ASP A 19 12.56 -23.19 14.96
C ASP A 19 13.37 -22.18 14.13
N GLN A 20 13.77 -22.56 12.90
CA GLN A 20 14.47 -21.65 11.99
C GLN A 20 13.60 -20.45 11.63
N THR A 21 12.31 -20.68 11.38
CA THR A 21 11.32 -19.63 11.09
C THR A 21 11.18 -18.67 12.27
N LEU A 22 11.02 -19.21 13.50
CA LEU A 22 10.88 -18.41 14.71
C LEU A 22 12.13 -17.59 15.02
N VAL A 23 13.34 -18.15 14.83
CA VAL A 23 14.58 -17.40 15.06
C VAL A 23 14.77 -16.28 14.05
N LEU A 24 14.43 -16.50 12.77
CA LEU A 24 14.49 -15.44 11.76
C LEU A 24 13.49 -14.32 12.07
N LEU A 25 12.25 -14.66 12.44
CA LEU A 25 11.23 -13.69 12.83
C LEU A 25 11.65 -12.91 14.07
N ALA A 26 12.21 -13.58 15.09
CA ALA A 26 12.71 -12.91 16.29
C ALA A 26 13.82 -11.91 15.99
N ARG A 27 14.75 -12.23 15.07
CA ARG A 27 15.82 -11.32 14.63
C ARG A 27 15.26 -10.11 13.91
N LEU A 28 14.30 -10.31 13.01
CA LEU A 28 13.59 -9.22 12.33
C LEU A 28 12.82 -8.31 13.32
N MET A 29 12.24 -8.89 14.38
CA MET A 29 11.52 -8.14 15.40
C MET A 29 12.42 -7.33 16.34
N GLU A 30 13.64 -7.80 16.62
CA GLU A 30 14.59 -7.12 17.51
C GLU A 30 14.95 -5.73 16.99
N GLY A 31 15.01 -5.57 15.66
CA GLY A 31 15.34 -4.32 15.00
C GLY A 31 16.79 -3.87 15.25
N GLY A 32 17.20 -2.76 14.63
CA GLY A 32 18.55 -2.22 14.80
C GLY A 32 19.68 -2.97 14.08
N GLN A 33 19.34 -4.03 13.34
CA GLN A 33 20.26 -4.71 12.42
C GLN A 33 20.59 -3.81 11.22
N GLU A 34 21.76 -4.03 10.63
CA GLU A 34 22.11 -3.38 9.35
C GLU A 34 21.23 -3.92 8.21
N ASP A 35 21.06 -3.13 7.16
CA ASP A 35 20.21 -3.50 6.02
C ASP A 35 20.66 -4.83 5.38
N ASP A 36 21.97 -5.08 5.25
CA ASP A 36 22.49 -6.32 4.68
C ASP A 36 22.28 -7.55 5.59
N GLU A 37 22.13 -7.37 6.90
CA GLU A 37 21.71 -8.44 7.81
C GLU A 37 20.21 -8.73 7.68
N THR A 38 19.41 -7.67 7.69
CA THR A 38 17.96 -7.76 7.53
C THR A 38 17.59 -8.41 6.20
N ILE A 39 18.28 -8.03 5.11
CA ILE A 39 18.09 -8.63 3.78
C ILE A 39 18.42 -10.12 3.79
N ARG A 40 19.51 -10.54 4.45
CA ARG A 40 19.85 -11.97 4.56
C ARG A 40 18.78 -12.76 5.30
N ASP A 41 18.20 -12.18 6.35
CA ASP A 41 17.13 -12.82 7.12
C ASP A 41 15.83 -12.91 6.32
N LEU A 42 15.47 -11.86 5.57
CA LEU A 42 14.36 -11.85 4.63
C LEU A 42 14.54 -12.89 3.52
N ASP A 43 15.74 -13.02 2.94
CA ASP A 43 16.05 -14.00 1.90
C ASP A 43 15.97 -15.44 2.43
N ALA A 44 16.50 -15.68 3.63
CA ALA A 44 16.40 -16.99 4.28
C ALA A 44 14.93 -17.37 4.55
N LEU A 45 14.13 -16.41 5.04
CA LEU A 45 12.72 -16.63 5.30
C LEU A 45 11.92 -16.84 3.99
N THR A 46 12.24 -16.09 2.94
CA THR A 46 11.67 -16.28 1.59
C THR A 46 11.90 -17.70 1.09
N LYS A 47 13.12 -18.23 1.27
CA LYS A 47 13.45 -19.61 0.93
C LYS A 47 12.64 -20.61 1.75
N LEU A 48 12.53 -20.40 3.07
CA LEU A 48 11.72 -21.28 3.93
C LEU A 48 10.25 -21.34 3.49
N PHE A 49 9.65 -20.23 3.08
CA PHE A 49 8.29 -20.21 2.55
C PHE A 49 8.14 -20.96 1.23
N HIS A 50 9.12 -20.87 0.33
CA HIS A 50 9.10 -21.66 -0.90
C HIS A 50 9.26 -23.16 -0.62
N ASP A 51 10.17 -23.52 0.27
CA ASP A 51 10.38 -24.91 0.68
C ASP A 51 9.14 -25.46 1.41
N ASP A 52 8.39 -24.62 2.13
CA ASP A 52 7.14 -24.99 2.79
C ASP A 52 6.06 -25.46 1.84
N LEU A 53 5.90 -24.78 0.71
CA LEU A 53 4.95 -25.19 -0.32
C LEU A 53 5.23 -26.63 -0.82
N GLU A 54 6.50 -27.01 -0.91
CA GLU A 54 6.89 -28.36 -1.34
C GLU A 54 6.78 -29.38 -0.22
N ALA A 55 7.05 -28.99 1.03
CA ALA A 55 6.92 -29.85 2.19
C ALA A 55 5.46 -30.18 2.50
N VAL A 56 4.57 -29.19 2.44
CA VAL A 56 3.12 -29.39 2.63
C VAL A 56 2.54 -30.35 1.59
N LYS A 57 3.00 -30.27 0.32
CA LYS A 57 2.62 -31.24 -0.73
C LYS A 57 3.04 -32.67 -0.40
N LYS A 58 4.10 -32.85 0.39
CA LYS A 58 4.59 -34.15 0.87
C LYS A 58 3.91 -34.60 2.17
N GLY A 59 2.99 -33.80 2.71
CA GLY A 59 2.23 -34.10 3.93
C GLY A 59 2.91 -33.63 5.22
N GLU A 60 3.96 -32.81 5.14
CA GLU A 60 4.55 -32.19 6.33
C GLU A 60 3.67 -31.02 6.84
N PRO A 61 3.70 -30.73 8.15
CA PRO A 61 3.09 -29.51 8.69
C PRO A 61 3.69 -28.26 8.04
N SER A 62 2.84 -27.24 7.85
CA SER A 62 3.28 -25.94 7.33
C SER A 62 3.93 -25.13 8.44
N ILE A 63 5.06 -24.49 8.14
CA ILE A 63 5.69 -23.52 9.06
C ILE A 63 4.83 -22.27 9.26
N CYS A 64 3.83 -22.02 8.42
CA CYS A 64 2.95 -20.86 8.59
C CYS A 64 2.11 -20.94 9.87
N THR A 65 1.98 -22.11 10.50
CA THR A 65 1.24 -22.27 11.76
C THR A 65 1.90 -21.59 12.96
N VAL A 66 3.21 -21.31 12.89
CA VAL A 66 3.94 -20.59 13.95
C VAL A 66 4.02 -19.08 13.69
N ILE A 67 3.38 -18.58 12.62
CA ILE A 67 3.37 -17.17 12.25
C ILE A 67 2.05 -16.56 12.71
N ASP A 68 2.13 -15.67 13.70
CA ASP A 68 0.98 -14.93 14.23
C ASP A 68 0.85 -13.53 13.60
N GLY A 69 -0.08 -12.73 14.12
CA GLY A 69 -0.32 -11.37 13.62
C GLY A 69 0.86 -10.42 13.80
N ASP A 70 1.62 -10.55 14.90
CA ASP A 70 2.79 -9.70 15.18
C ASP A 70 3.95 -10.02 14.24
N CYS A 71 4.10 -11.30 13.88
CA CYS A 71 5.01 -11.74 12.83
C CYS A 71 4.63 -11.12 11.49
N VAL A 72 3.35 -11.12 11.12
CA VAL A 72 2.88 -10.50 9.88
C VAL A 72 3.10 -8.99 9.88
N ASP A 73 2.76 -8.29 10.97
CA ASP A 73 2.99 -6.83 11.11
C ASP A 73 4.46 -6.50 10.89
N THR A 74 5.36 -7.26 11.52
CA THR A 74 6.82 -7.11 11.37
C THR A 74 7.25 -7.26 9.90
N LEU A 75 6.82 -8.34 9.23
CA LEU A 75 7.19 -8.62 7.84
C LEU A 75 6.73 -7.51 6.89
N VAL A 76 5.48 -7.08 7.00
CA VAL A 76 4.92 -6.07 6.09
C VAL A 76 5.39 -4.65 6.42
N CYS A 77 5.84 -4.38 7.66
CA CYS A 77 6.41 -3.10 8.03
C CYS A 77 7.71 -2.76 7.27
N TYR A 78 8.44 -3.77 6.77
CA TYR A 78 9.60 -3.55 5.89
C TYR A 78 9.24 -3.04 4.48
N LEU A 79 7.95 -3.00 4.13
CA LEU A 79 7.47 -2.41 2.88
C LEU A 79 7.34 -0.88 2.94
N ASP A 80 7.44 -0.31 4.15
CA ASP A 80 7.35 1.13 4.39
C ASP A 80 8.36 1.90 3.52
N MET A 81 7.90 2.98 2.88
CA MET A 81 8.73 3.83 2.03
C MET A 81 9.92 4.50 2.73
N ARG A 82 9.98 4.44 4.07
CA ARG A 82 11.10 4.93 4.88
C ARG A 82 12.26 3.95 4.94
N GLN A 83 12.06 2.70 4.52
CA GLN A 83 13.12 1.70 4.36
C GLN A 83 13.87 1.93 3.04
N GLU A 84 15.12 1.48 2.99
CA GLU A 84 15.92 1.50 1.77
C GLU A 84 15.26 0.67 0.65
N GLU A 85 15.37 1.16 -0.59
CA GLU A 85 14.68 0.57 -1.75
C GLU A 85 15.06 -0.91 -1.95
N LYS A 86 16.35 -1.23 -1.76
CA LYS A 86 16.86 -2.61 -1.82
C LYS A 86 16.14 -3.50 -0.79
N LEU A 87 16.06 -3.06 0.47
CA LEU A 87 15.41 -3.80 1.55
C LEU A 87 13.92 -4.03 1.23
N ARG A 88 13.21 -2.99 0.78
CA ARG A 88 11.80 -3.09 0.37
C ARG A 88 11.59 -4.12 -0.74
N GLY A 89 12.53 -4.22 -1.67
CA GLY A 89 12.52 -5.23 -2.73
C GLY A 89 12.55 -6.66 -2.18
N HIS A 90 13.45 -6.95 -1.24
CA HIS A 90 13.53 -8.24 -0.57
C HIS A 90 12.28 -8.51 0.28
N ALA A 91 11.81 -7.54 1.05
CA ALA A 91 10.59 -7.66 1.84
C ALA A 91 9.34 -7.93 0.98
N THR A 92 9.28 -7.36 -0.23
CA THR A 92 8.22 -7.64 -1.21
C THR A 92 8.22 -9.11 -1.63
N LEU A 93 9.41 -9.67 -1.93
CA LEU A 93 9.55 -11.08 -2.28
C LEU A 93 9.16 -11.98 -1.11
N THR A 94 9.63 -11.67 0.10
CA THR A 94 9.30 -12.43 1.32
C THR A 94 7.80 -12.41 1.59
N THR A 95 7.16 -11.24 1.51
CA THR A 95 5.72 -11.09 1.72
C THR A 95 4.92 -11.86 0.67
N SER A 96 5.33 -11.81 -0.60
CA SER A 96 4.70 -12.60 -1.65
C SER A 96 4.83 -14.11 -1.41
N ALA A 97 6.00 -14.57 -0.95
CA ALA A 97 6.22 -15.98 -0.64
C ALA A 97 5.39 -16.43 0.57
N TYR A 98 5.33 -15.60 1.62
CA TYR A 98 4.49 -15.84 2.79
C TYR A 98 3.01 -15.97 2.42
N LEU A 99 2.44 -14.99 1.72
CA LEU A 99 1.01 -15.01 1.36
C LEU A 99 0.66 -16.23 0.51
N LYS A 100 1.60 -16.68 -0.34
CA LYS A 100 1.43 -17.90 -1.12
C LYS A 100 1.47 -19.17 -0.26
N ALA A 101 2.37 -19.23 0.73
CA ALA A 101 2.50 -20.37 1.64
C ALA A 101 1.34 -20.47 2.64
N ALA A 102 0.96 -19.34 3.24
CA ALA A 102 -0.09 -19.27 4.26
C ALA A 102 -1.51 -19.33 3.67
N GLY A 103 -1.69 -18.95 2.40
CA GLY A 103 -2.98 -18.96 1.72
C GLY A 103 -4.01 -18.10 2.46
N GLU A 104 -5.17 -18.68 2.76
CA GLU A 104 -6.30 -17.94 3.34
C GLU A 104 -6.03 -17.45 4.78
N ASP A 105 -5.24 -18.18 5.56
CA ASP A 105 -4.84 -17.73 6.89
C ASP A 105 -3.96 -16.46 6.81
N GLY A 106 -3.06 -16.41 5.82
CA GLY A 106 -2.28 -15.21 5.52
C GLY A 106 -3.15 -14.03 5.11
N ASN A 107 -4.18 -14.27 4.28
CA ASN A 107 -5.14 -13.24 3.88
C ASN A 107 -5.91 -12.66 5.07
N GLN A 108 -6.34 -13.50 6.01
CA GLN A 108 -7.06 -13.07 7.21
C GLN A 108 -6.19 -12.22 8.14
N LYS A 109 -4.94 -12.63 8.36
CA LYS A 109 -3.98 -11.83 9.14
C LYS A 109 -3.68 -10.48 8.48
N LEU A 110 -3.63 -10.44 7.15
CA LEU A 110 -3.43 -9.20 6.41
C LEU A 110 -4.65 -8.26 6.49
N ASP A 111 -5.87 -8.79 6.40
CA ASP A 111 -7.10 -8.03 6.63
C ASP A 111 -7.13 -7.42 8.05
N GLN A 112 -6.76 -8.21 9.05
CA GLN A 112 -6.63 -7.75 10.44
C GLN A 112 -5.61 -6.60 10.56
N PHE A 113 -4.41 -6.76 9.99
CA PHE A 113 -3.38 -5.72 9.96
C PHE A 113 -3.93 -4.39 9.43
N PHE A 114 -4.62 -4.42 8.28
CA PHE A 114 -5.19 -3.21 7.68
C PHE A 114 -6.24 -2.57 8.59
N ARG A 115 -7.16 -3.35 9.15
CA ARG A 115 -8.21 -2.85 10.05
C ARG A 115 -7.60 -2.17 11.28
N GLU A 116 -6.58 -2.76 11.87
CA GLU A 116 -5.93 -2.24 13.07
C GLU A 116 -5.21 -0.91 12.80
N ARG A 117 -4.45 -0.82 11.69
CA ARG A 117 -3.76 0.42 11.28
C ARG A 117 -4.75 1.54 10.96
N ILE A 118 -5.77 1.26 10.17
CA ILE A 118 -6.79 2.25 9.80
C ILE A 118 -7.59 2.72 11.03
N ARG A 119 -7.89 1.81 11.97
CA ARG A 119 -8.57 2.15 13.23
C ARG A 119 -7.73 3.08 14.11
N ARG A 120 -6.41 2.88 14.19
CA ARG A 120 -5.50 3.75 14.96
C ARG A 120 -5.35 5.13 14.33
N GLY A 121 -5.28 5.20 13.00
CA GLY A 121 -5.43 6.45 12.24
C GLY A 121 -4.36 7.52 12.52
N THR A 122 -3.15 7.12 12.92
CA THR A 122 -2.01 8.06 13.02
C THR A 122 -1.34 8.25 11.66
N TYR A 123 -0.50 9.27 11.52
CA TYR A 123 0.28 9.47 10.28
C TYR A 123 1.13 8.25 9.93
N ASP A 124 1.82 7.67 10.92
CA ASP A 124 2.66 6.49 10.70
C ASP A 124 1.82 5.28 10.29
N ASP A 125 0.64 5.11 10.87
CA ASP A 125 -0.26 4.02 10.49
C ASP A 125 -0.74 4.12 9.04
N TYR A 126 -1.07 5.33 8.59
CA TYR A 126 -1.46 5.54 7.20
C TYR A 126 -0.28 5.36 6.23
N ILE A 127 0.92 5.82 6.57
CA ILE A 127 2.11 5.61 5.73
C ILE A 127 2.32 4.11 5.53
N VAL A 128 2.42 3.34 6.62
CA VAL A 128 2.67 1.91 6.54
C VAL A 128 1.53 1.21 5.79
N ALA A 129 0.27 1.46 6.16
CA ALA A 129 -0.87 0.82 5.51
C ALA A 129 -0.90 1.12 4.00
N PHE A 130 -0.68 2.36 3.57
CA PHE A 130 -0.69 2.68 2.14
C PHE A 130 0.50 2.08 1.39
N CYS A 131 1.70 2.08 1.99
CA CYS A 131 2.87 1.40 1.41
C CYS A 131 2.63 -0.10 1.23
N VAL A 132 2.10 -0.77 2.27
CA VAL A 132 1.74 -2.19 2.20
C VAL A 132 0.68 -2.40 1.11
N ALA A 133 -0.42 -1.65 1.13
CA ALA A 133 -1.48 -1.78 0.12
C ALA A 133 -0.95 -1.63 -1.32
N ALA A 134 -0.06 -0.66 -1.57
CA ALA A 134 0.53 -0.44 -2.89
C ALA A 134 1.29 -1.67 -3.41
N VAL A 135 1.99 -2.40 -2.52
CA VAL A 135 2.72 -3.63 -2.84
C VAL A 135 1.80 -4.85 -2.92
N ILE A 136 0.79 -4.93 -2.05
CA ILE A 136 -0.11 -6.09 -1.96
C ILE A 136 -1.15 -6.11 -3.10
N PHE A 137 -1.60 -4.97 -3.61
CA PHE A 137 -2.55 -4.89 -4.72
C PHE A 137 -2.22 -5.81 -5.92
N PRO A 138 -0.97 -5.84 -6.44
CA PRO A 138 -0.59 -6.78 -7.50
C PRO A 138 -0.40 -8.22 -7.04
N ILE A 139 -0.26 -8.50 -5.74
CA ILE A 139 -0.01 -9.85 -5.19
C ILE A 139 -1.32 -10.58 -4.89
N VAL A 140 -2.23 -9.94 -4.15
CA VAL A 140 -3.57 -10.48 -3.81
C VAL A 140 -4.66 -9.44 -4.12
N PRO A 141 -4.97 -9.22 -5.41
CA PRO A 141 -5.85 -8.13 -5.86
C PRO A 141 -7.28 -8.22 -5.33
N ASP A 142 -7.83 -9.42 -5.19
CA ASP A 142 -9.22 -9.61 -4.74
C ASP A 142 -9.38 -9.20 -3.28
N LEU A 143 -8.51 -9.67 -2.39
CA LEU A 143 -8.47 -9.26 -0.98
C LEU A 143 -8.28 -7.74 -0.85
N THR A 144 -7.27 -7.20 -1.52
CA THR A 144 -6.88 -5.79 -1.38
C THR A 144 -7.93 -4.85 -1.96
N SER A 145 -8.58 -5.23 -3.06
CA SER A 145 -9.71 -4.47 -3.61
C SER A 145 -10.94 -4.51 -2.69
N GLY A 146 -11.23 -5.66 -2.07
CA GLY A 146 -12.28 -5.77 -1.06
C GLY A 146 -12.05 -4.85 0.14
N LEU A 147 -10.83 -4.81 0.66
CA LEU A 147 -10.41 -3.89 1.72
C LEU A 147 -10.54 -2.42 1.29
N PHE A 148 -10.04 -2.07 0.11
CA PHE A 148 -10.06 -0.70 -0.41
C PHE A 148 -11.49 -0.18 -0.65
N LEU A 149 -12.38 -1.06 -1.09
CA LEU A 149 -13.79 -0.75 -1.37
C LEU A 149 -14.69 -0.90 -0.13
N SER A 150 -14.13 -1.31 1.01
CA SER A 150 -14.87 -1.40 2.25
C SER A 150 -15.40 -0.02 2.68
N GLU A 151 -16.59 -0.02 3.27
CA GLU A 151 -17.19 1.21 3.77
C GLU A 151 -16.27 1.85 4.81
N GLY A 152 -16.06 3.17 4.68
CA GLY A 152 -15.20 3.91 5.60
C GLY A 152 -13.77 4.13 5.08
N PHE A 153 -13.21 3.25 4.23
CA PHE A 153 -11.80 3.36 3.82
C PHE A 153 -11.53 4.63 3.00
N LEU A 154 -12.17 4.81 1.85
CA LEU A 154 -11.96 6.00 1.02
C LEU A 154 -12.39 7.29 1.72
N SER A 155 -13.45 7.25 2.54
CA SER A 155 -13.85 8.40 3.36
C SER A 155 -12.83 8.74 4.45
N SER A 156 -12.05 7.76 4.93
CA SER A 156 -10.96 8.00 5.89
C SER A 156 -9.81 8.82 5.30
N LEU A 157 -9.73 8.93 3.96
CA LEU A 157 -8.81 9.82 3.26
C LEU A 157 -9.26 11.29 3.31
N GLY A 158 -10.47 11.60 3.77
CA GLY A 158 -11.01 12.95 3.80
C GLY A 158 -10.13 13.98 4.54
N PRO A 159 -9.49 13.68 5.69
CA PRO A 159 -8.52 14.57 6.31
C PRO A 159 -7.30 14.88 5.42
N LEU A 160 -6.81 13.90 4.66
CA LEU A 160 -5.75 14.09 3.66
C LEU A 160 -6.21 15.03 2.55
N MET A 161 -7.37 14.72 1.93
CA MET A 161 -7.92 15.49 0.81
C MET A 161 -8.24 16.94 1.20
N ARG A 162 -8.70 17.18 2.43
CA ARG A 162 -8.97 18.53 2.96
C ARG A 162 -7.71 19.27 3.44
N ARG A 163 -6.52 18.79 3.10
CA ARG A 163 -5.22 19.35 3.52
C ARG A 163 -5.07 19.54 5.02
N LYS A 164 -5.80 18.77 5.83
CA LYS A 164 -5.60 18.74 7.30
C LYS A 164 -4.30 18.03 7.64
N TRP A 165 -3.89 17.09 6.78
CA TRP A 165 -2.63 16.39 6.87
C TRP A 165 -1.60 17.05 5.96
N LYS A 166 -0.49 17.50 6.55
CA LYS A 166 0.60 18.20 5.83
C LYS A 166 1.82 17.32 5.57
N SER A 167 1.67 16.00 5.71
CA SER A 167 2.77 15.06 5.56
C SER A 167 2.91 14.62 4.11
N ARG A 168 3.98 15.07 3.45
CA ARG A 168 4.33 14.64 2.09
C ARG A 168 4.49 13.12 1.99
N LYS A 169 4.96 12.45 3.05
CA LYS A 169 5.10 10.99 3.09
C LYS A 169 3.75 10.29 3.00
N VAL A 170 2.74 10.80 3.73
CA VAL A 170 1.38 10.24 3.69
C VAL A 170 0.76 10.48 2.31
N GLU A 171 0.96 11.66 1.72
CA GLU A 171 0.51 11.96 0.35
C GLU A 171 1.13 11.02 -0.68
N THR A 172 2.46 10.86 -0.65
CA THR A 172 3.18 9.93 -1.54
C THR A 172 2.67 8.52 -1.39
N ALA A 173 2.64 7.96 -0.17
CA ALA A 173 2.18 6.60 0.08
C ALA A 173 0.74 6.40 -0.38
N CYS A 174 -0.15 7.37 -0.12
CA CYS A 174 -1.53 7.34 -0.58
C CYS A 174 -1.60 7.32 -2.12
N LEU A 175 -0.85 8.16 -2.81
CA LEU A 175 -0.87 8.23 -4.27
C LEU A 175 -0.27 6.97 -4.92
N GLU A 176 0.77 6.38 -4.34
CA GLU A 176 1.32 5.09 -4.76
C GLU A 176 0.27 3.97 -4.64
N MET A 177 -0.44 3.92 -3.51
CA MET A 177 -1.57 3.01 -3.31
C MET A 177 -2.68 3.25 -4.32
N LEU A 178 -3.11 4.50 -4.54
CA LEU A 178 -4.16 4.82 -5.53
C LEU A 178 -3.74 4.43 -6.95
N ASN A 179 -2.47 4.63 -7.28
CA ASN A 179 -1.89 4.23 -8.57
C ASN A 179 -1.97 2.71 -8.77
N ALA A 180 -1.68 1.91 -7.73
CA ALA A 180 -1.83 0.46 -7.75
C ALA A 180 -3.31 0.04 -7.81
N ALA A 181 -4.16 0.63 -6.95
CA ALA A 181 -5.59 0.36 -6.86
C ALA A 181 -6.31 0.59 -8.20
N CYS A 182 -5.92 1.63 -8.96
CA CYS A 182 -6.53 1.98 -10.24
C CYS A 182 -6.34 0.91 -11.34
N MET A 183 -5.51 -0.11 -11.12
CA MET A 183 -5.45 -1.28 -11.99
C MET A 183 -6.73 -2.14 -11.91
N ASN A 184 -7.38 -2.19 -10.74
CA ASN A 184 -8.68 -2.82 -10.55
C ASN A 184 -9.82 -1.88 -10.99
N ALA A 185 -10.82 -2.41 -11.70
CA ALA A 185 -11.89 -1.59 -12.27
C ALA A 185 -12.80 -0.94 -11.23
N ALA A 186 -13.24 -1.70 -10.22
CA ALA A 186 -14.11 -1.18 -9.17
C ALA A 186 -13.38 -0.16 -8.29
N CYS A 187 -12.12 -0.43 -7.94
CA CYS A 187 -11.28 0.54 -7.24
C CYS A 187 -11.13 1.84 -8.03
N ARG A 188 -10.85 1.74 -9.34
CA ARG A 188 -10.70 2.90 -10.22
C ARG A 188 -11.97 3.74 -10.30
N GLU A 189 -13.15 3.13 -10.39
CA GLU A 189 -14.44 3.83 -10.35
C GLU A 189 -14.65 4.58 -9.03
N ALA A 190 -14.28 3.93 -7.92
CA ALA A 190 -14.34 4.57 -6.61
C ALA A 190 -13.37 5.75 -6.51
N VAL A 191 -12.13 5.61 -6.98
CA VAL A 191 -11.14 6.71 -7.03
C VAL A 191 -11.65 7.86 -7.90
N GLN A 192 -12.23 7.57 -9.07
CA GLN A 192 -12.85 8.60 -9.91
C GLN A 192 -13.96 9.36 -9.19
N LYS A 193 -14.77 8.68 -8.37
CA LYS A 193 -15.88 9.29 -7.65
C LYS A 193 -15.43 10.14 -6.47
N TYR A 194 -14.42 9.71 -5.73
CA TYR A 194 -14.08 10.31 -4.42
C TYR A 194 -12.79 11.13 -4.43
N CYS A 195 -11.88 10.89 -5.38
CA CYS A 195 -10.53 11.47 -5.36
C CYS A 195 -10.24 12.38 -6.57
N ALA A 196 -11.06 12.38 -7.62
CA ALA A 196 -10.75 13.08 -8.87
C ALA A 196 -10.48 14.57 -8.66
N ASP A 197 -11.38 15.28 -8.00
CA ASP A 197 -11.25 16.72 -7.73
C ASP A 197 -9.95 17.02 -6.95
N TRP A 198 -9.65 16.21 -5.94
CA TRP A 198 -8.42 16.34 -5.15
C TRP A 198 -7.16 16.12 -6.00
N LEU A 199 -7.17 15.14 -6.91
CA LEU A 199 -6.05 14.89 -7.80
C LEU A 199 -5.85 16.03 -8.81
N GLU A 200 -6.94 16.61 -9.34
CA GLU A 200 -6.88 17.76 -10.24
C GLU A 200 -6.31 18.99 -9.52
N GLU A 201 -6.75 19.25 -8.28
CA GLU A 201 -6.17 20.31 -7.44
C GLU A 201 -4.66 20.14 -7.16
N ILE A 202 -4.16 18.91 -7.09
CA ILE A 202 -2.72 18.66 -6.91
C ILE A 202 -1.96 19.05 -8.18
N VAL A 203 -2.47 18.66 -9.35
CA VAL A 203 -1.81 18.85 -10.64
C VAL A 203 -1.88 20.30 -11.13
N ASP A 204 -2.98 21.01 -10.85
CA ASP A 204 -3.19 22.40 -11.29
C ASP A 204 -2.38 23.43 -10.47
N GLN A 205 -1.57 22.99 -9.50
CA GLN A 205 -0.69 23.88 -8.75
C GLN A 205 0.50 24.32 -9.59
N ASP A 206 0.54 25.62 -9.93
CA ASP A 206 1.60 26.24 -10.72
C ASP A 206 2.95 26.24 -9.96
N PRO A 207 4.02 25.63 -10.51
CA PRO A 207 5.36 25.72 -9.94
C PRO A 207 5.94 27.15 -9.93
N GLU A 208 5.56 28.03 -10.86
CA GLU A 208 6.08 29.41 -11.00
C GLU A 208 5.42 30.43 -10.04
N GLU A 209 4.26 30.11 -9.47
CA GLU A 209 3.66 30.92 -8.39
C GLU A 209 4.58 30.97 -7.14
N ALA A 210 5.64 30.12 -7.06
CA ALA A 210 6.70 30.21 -6.04
C ALA A 210 7.53 31.47 -6.19
N VAL A 211 7.95 31.71 -7.43
CA VAL A 211 8.82 32.80 -7.81
C VAL A 211 8.06 34.11 -7.67
N LYS A 212 6.75 34.09 -7.93
CA LYS A 212 5.84 35.22 -7.80
C LYS A 212 5.56 35.60 -6.34
N GLU A 213 5.27 34.64 -5.46
CA GLU A 213 5.08 34.88 -4.01
C GLU A 213 6.38 35.34 -3.34
N MET A 214 7.54 34.75 -3.69
CA MET A 214 8.84 35.22 -3.20
C MET A 214 9.17 36.65 -3.68
N ARG A 215 8.82 36.98 -4.94
CA ARG A 215 9.00 38.35 -5.47
C ARG A 215 8.02 39.36 -4.87
N ALA A 216 6.87 38.92 -4.37
CA ALA A 216 5.84 39.77 -3.77
C ALA A 216 6.10 40.13 -2.28
N GLY A 217 7.12 39.55 -1.64
CA GLY A 217 7.58 39.96 -0.31
C GLY A 217 6.70 39.52 0.88
N GLU A 218 5.67 38.71 0.66
CA GLU A 218 4.83 38.14 1.72
C GLU A 218 5.43 36.83 2.28
N VAL A 219 6.58 36.93 2.96
CA VAL A 219 7.24 35.74 3.54
C VAL A 219 7.12 35.75 5.06
N GLN A 220 6.14 35.01 5.59
CA GLN A 220 6.31 34.34 6.89
C GLN A 220 7.10 33.05 6.63
N GLU A 221 8.41 33.09 6.90
CA GLU A 221 9.45 32.12 6.50
C GLU A 221 9.17 30.65 6.86
N GLY A 222 8.17 30.34 7.69
CA GLY A 222 7.79 28.97 8.03
C GLY A 222 6.64 28.36 7.22
N SER A 223 5.81 29.16 6.51
CA SER A 223 4.48 28.70 6.05
C SER A 223 4.40 28.31 4.57
N VAL A 224 5.27 28.86 3.71
CA VAL A 224 5.11 28.74 2.24
C VAL A 224 5.54 27.37 1.71
N SER A 225 6.63 26.79 2.22
CA SER A 225 7.10 25.43 1.85
C SER A 225 6.12 24.33 2.29
N MET A 226 5.30 24.61 3.31
CA MET A 226 4.37 23.66 3.91
C MET A 226 2.99 23.59 3.21
N ARG A 227 2.72 24.46 2.23
CA ARG A 227 1.44 24.54 1.51
C ARG A 227 1.45 23.90 0.13
N ARG A 228 2.59 23.38 -0.33
CA ARG A 228 2.80 22.92 -1.71
C ARG A 228 3.15 21.45 -1.78
N HIS A 229 2.57 20.75 -2.76
CA HIS A 229 2.95 19.39 -3.08
C HIS A 229 4.33 19.36 -3.75
N SER A 230 5.07 18.27 -3.57
CA SER A 230 6.34 18.09 -4.29
C SER A 230 6.08 17.76 -5.76
N VAL A 231 7.06 18.00 -6.63
CA VAL A 231 7.01 17.58 -8.04
C VAL A 231 6.72 16.09 -8.17
N HIS A 232 7.27 15.27 -7.27
CA HIS A 232 7.00 13.85 -7.23
C HIS A 232 5.52 13.53 -6.93
N VAL A 233 4.91 14.22 -5.95
CA VAL A 233 3.48 14.08 -5.64
C VAL A 233 2.61 14.54 -6.81
N GLN A 234 2.97 15.64 -7.48
CA GLN A 234 2.27 16.10 -8.69
C GLN A 234 2.34 15.08 -9.82
N ASN A 235 3.52 14.51 -10.08
CA ASN A 235 3.71 13.49 -11.09
C ASN A 235 2.89 12.23 -10.79
N LEU A 236 2.88 11.76 -9.55
CA LEU A 236 2.06 10.62 -9.13
C LEU A 236 0.57 10.91 -9.33
N ALA A 237 0.09 12.08 -8.90
CA ALA A 237 -1.30 12.48 -9.08
C ALA A 237 -1.70 12.55 -10.57
N ALA A 238 -0.82 13.09 -11.42
CA ALA A 238 -1.01 13.13 -12.87
C ALA A 238 -1.10 11.73 -13.49
N VAL A 239 -0.26 10.78 -13.03
CA VAL A 239 -0.34 9.37 -13.46
C VAL A 239 -1.67 8.74 -13.06
N VAL A 240 -2.12 8.95 -11.82
CA VAL A 240 -3.43 8.45 -11.37
C VAL A 240 -4.55 9.03 -12.22
N LEU A 241 -4.58 10.34 -12.44
CA LEU A 241 -5.57 10.99 -13.33
C LEU A 241 -5.54 10.44 -14.75
N ALA A 242 -4.35 10.21 -15.31
CA ALA A 242 -4.21 9.61 -16.63
C ALA A 242 -4.85 8.20 -16.66
N LYS A 243 -4.61 7.36 -15.64
CA LYS A 243 -5.25 6.04 -15.51
C LYS A 243 -6.78 6.14 -15.43
N LEU A 244 -7.31 7.15 -14.74
CA LEU A 244 -8.76 7.39 -14.69
C LEU A 244 -9.31 7.76 -16.08
N ARG A 245 -8.60 8.63 -16.81
CA ARG A 245 -9.03 9.17 -18.12
C ARG A 245 -8.90 8.18 -19.27
N CYS A 246 -7.88 7.30 -19.27
CA CYS A 246 -7.65 6.33 -20.35
C CYS A 246 -8.80 5.35 -20.58
N ASN A 247 -9.67 5.10 -19.59
CA ASN A 247 -10.79 4.19 -19.71
C ASN A 247 -12.15 4.89 -19.95
N HIS A 248 -12.16 6.21 -20.15
CA HIS A 248 -13.38 6.99 -20.43
C HIS A 248 -13.84 6.96 -21.91
N SER A 249 -13.38 6.01 -22.74
CA SER A 249 -14.03 5.67 -24.03
C SER A 249 -13.70 4.23 -24.46
N PRO A 250 -14.71 3.39 -24.83
CA PRO A 250 -15.81 3.76 -25.72
C PRO A 250 -17.18 3.21 -25.27
N ASN A 251 -17.91 3.91 -24.38
CA ASN A 251 -19.37 3.70 -24.31
C ASN A 251 -20.17 4.91 -23.84
N ARG A 252 -19.70 6.11 -24.18
CA ARG A 252 -20.60 7.27 -24.31
C ARG A 252 -21.19 7.26 -25.71
N ALA A 253 -21.87 6.17 -26.07
CA ALA A 253 -22.90 6.24 -27.09
C ALA A 253 -23.89 7.29 -26.58
N ARG A 254 -23.83 8.48 -27.19
CA ARG A 254 -24.86 9.50 -27.08
C ARG A 254 -26.20 8.78 -27.15
N LYS A 255 -26.93 8.67 -26.02
CA LYS A 255 -28.34 8.31 -26.09
C LYS A 255 -28.95 9.36 -27.03
N PRO A 256 -29.48 8.98 -28.20
CA PRO A 256 -30.19 9.95 -29.02
C PRO A 256 -31.34 10.44 -28.16
N ASN A 257 -31.37 11.74 -27.93
CA ASN A 257 -32.39 12.41 -27.15
C ASN A 257 -33.76 12.04 -27.75
N ARG A 258 -34.44 11.03 -27.18
CA ARG A 258 -35.81 10.65 -27.55
C ARG A 258 -36.75 11.68 -26.93
N GLY A 259 -36.65 12.90 -27.40
CA GLY A 259 -37.43 14.05 -26.96
C GLY A 259 -37.86 14.97 -28.11
N PHE A 260 -37.64 14.57 -29.37
CA PHE A 260 -37.99 15.41 -30.54
C PHE A 260 -38.76 14.65 -31.64
N LYS A 261 -39.73 13.82 -31.24
CA LYS A 261 -40.75 13.27 -32.14
C LYS A 261 -42.15 13.36 -31.53
N ARG A 262 -42.59 14.58 -31.24
CA ARG A 262 -44.02 14.92 -31.07
C ARG A 262 -44.26 16.38 -31.46
N ARG A 263 -44.18 16.70 -32.76
CA ARG A 263 -44.84 17.89 -33.36
C ARG A 263 -44.62 17.98 -34.87
N ILE A 264 -45.00 16.97 -35.65
CA ILE A 264 -45.53 17.15 -37.03
C ILE A 264 -46.51 16.00 -37.29
N ARG A 265 -47.69 16.08 -36.66
CA ARG A 265 -48.90 15.37 -37.09
C ARG A 265 -50.10 16.23 -36.71
N ALA A 266 -50.09 17.44 -37.22
CA ALA A 266 -51.21 18.37 -37.23
C ALA A 266 -51.01 19.23 -38.48
N LEU A 267 -51.49 18.72 -39.62
CA LEU A 267 -51.78 19.40 -40.88
C LEU A 267 -52.30 18.32 -41.84
N ARG A 268 -53.48 17.78 -41.48
CA ARG A 268 -54.44 17.10 -42.36
C ARG A 268 -55.82 17.38 -41.77
N THR A 269 -56.26 18.60 -42.00
CA THR A 269 -57.65 19.03 -42.19
C THR A 269 -57.57 20.15 -43.21
#